data_AF-A0A920J5H8-F1
#
_entry.id   AF-A0A920J5H8-F1
#
_cell.length_a   1.000
_cell.length_b   1.000
_cell.length_c   1.000
_cell.angle_alpha   90.00
_cell.angle_beta   90.00
_cell.angle_gamma   90.00
#
_symmetry.space_group_name_H-M   'P 1'
#
loop_
_entity.id
_entity.type
_entity.pdbx_description
1 polymer ?
#
loop_
_entity_poly.entity_id
_entity_poly.type
_entity_poly.pdbx_seq_one_letter_code
_entity_poly.pdbx_strand_id
1 'polypeptide(L)'
;MDSNCNDWPYPNGCASNHEKFEHNGIQSNFTWDINDTTTINYIYGYVDYNYDFNYDLDNSYSEFSQYRSTVREDVHMMTHEVNINWEIDSPLGYWEVTSGAFYMDENRNQTYGFTILYLLF
;
A
#
# COMPACT_ATOMS: atom_id res chain seq x y z
N MET A 1 -15.63 -11.44 25.07
CA MET A 1 -15.39 -10.82 23.76
C MET A 1 -15.22 -9.34 24.04
N ASP A 2 -14.00 -8.84 23.88
CA ASP A 2 -13.70 -7.44 24.17
C ASP A 2 -14.50 -6.55 23.23
N SER A 3 -15.40 -5.76 23.82
CA SER A 3 -16.11 -4.70 23.13
C SER A 3 -15.07 -3.73 22.55
N ASN A 4 -15.19 -3.39 21.27
CA ASN A 4 -14.32 -2.48 20.51
C ASN A 4 -13.10 -3.12 19.79
N CYS A 5 -12.93 -4.45 19.80
CA CYS A 5 -11.91 -5.12 18.97
C CYS A 5 -12.22 -5.14 17.46
N ASN A 6 -13.40 -4.69 17.05
CA ASN A 6 -13.78 -4.53 15.64
C ASN A 6 -13.86 -3.05 15.20
N ASP A 7 -13.64 -2.11 16.12
CA ASP A 7 -13.78 -0.68 15.85
C ASP A 7 -12.41 -0.07 15.59
N TRP A 8 -12.13 0.18 14.32
CA TRP A 8 -10.93 0.88 13.85
C TRP A 8 -11.08 2.39 14.06
N PRO A 9 -10.07 3.17 14.50
CA PRO A 9 -8.63 2.91 14.78
C PRO A 9 -8.22 2.15 16.07
N TYR A 10 -9.04 1.28 16.66
CA TYR A 10 -8.93 0.85 18.07
C TYR A 10 -8.83 2.04 19.05
N PRO A 11 -9.65 3.10 18.92
CA PRO A 11 -9.49 4.33 19.68
C PRO A 11 -9.67 4.14 21.20
N ASN A 12 -10.34 3.05 21.61
CA ASN A 12 -10.60 2.70 23.01
C ASN A 12 -9.90 1.40 23.45
N GLY A 13 -8.91 0.91 22.68
CA GLY A 13 -8.09 -0.24 23.03
C GLY A 13 -8.82 -1.59 22.97
N CYS A 14 -8.52 -2.37 21.94
CA CYS A 14 -8.77 -3.82 21.98
C CYS A 14 -7.77 -4.45 22.97
N ALA A 15 -8.24 -5.18 23.98
CA ALA A 15 -7.35 -5.82 24.93
C ALA A 15 -6.67 -7.08 24.35
N SER A 16 -7.23 -7.65 23.28
CA SER A 16 -6.71 -8.80 22.55
C SER A 16 -5.71 -8.40 21.45
N ASN A 17 -4.80 -9.33 21.13
CA ASN A 17 -3.92 -9.19 19.97
C ASN A 17 -4.75 -9.29 18.69
N HIS A 18 -4.65 -8.31 17.81
CA HIS A 18 -5.42 -8.27 16.56
C HIS A 18 -4.59 -7.73 15.41
N GLU A 19 -4.74 -8.37 14.26
CA GLU A 19 -4.09 -8.00 13.00
C GLU A 19 -5.17 -7.98 11.93
N LYS A 20 -5.18 -6.92 11.13
CA LYS A 20 -6.07 -6.81 9.97
C LYS A 20 -5.25 -6.39 8.77
N PHE A 21 -5.46 -7.14 7.68
CA PHE A 21 -4.86 -6.90 6.39
C PHE A 21 -5.97 -6.72 5.36
N GLU A 22 -6.00 -5.55 4.73
CA GLU A 22 -6.88 -5.24 3.61
C GLU A 22 -6.03 -4.77 2.44
N HIS A 23 -6.23 -5.39 1.28
CA HIS A 23 -5.52 -5.03 0.07
C HIS A 23 -6.47 -5.14 -1.11
N ASN A 24 -6.58 -4.04 -1.85
CA ASN A 24 -7.32 -3.97 -3.10
C ASN A 24 -6.41 -3.31 -4.14
N GLY A 25 -6.17 -4.02 -5.24
CA GLY A 25 -5.34 -3.54 -6.31
C GLY A 25 -5.98 -3.84 -7.64
N ILE A 26 -5.89 -2.90 -8.56
CA ILE A 26 -6.23 -3.12 -9.97
C ILE A 26 -5.11 -2.57 -10.84
N GLN A 27 -4.81 -3.30 -11.90
CA GLN A 27 -3.90 -2.87 -12.94
C GLN A 27 -4.59 -3.06 -14.28
N SER A 28 -4.40 -2.09 -15.17
CA SER A 28 -4.85 -2.18 -16.55
C SER A 28 -3.71 -1.81 -17.48
N ASN A 29 -3.61 -2.53 -18.59
CA ASN A 29 -2.64 -2.31 -19.63
C ASN A 29 -3.38 -2.14 -20.95
N PHE A 30 -3.08 -1.05 -21.65
CA PHE A 30 -3.61 -0.74 -22.95
C PHE A 30 -2.45 -0.62 -23.93
N THR A 31 -2.46 -1.49 -24.94
CA THR A 31 -1.46 -1.51 -26.00
C THR A 31 -2.11 -1.06 -27.30
N TRP A 32 -1.46 -0.13 -27.99
CA TRP A 32 -1.83 0.32 -29.32
C TRP A 32 -0.66 0.15 -30.27
N ASP A 33 -0.87 -0.63 -31.31
CA ASP A 33 0.05 -0.73 -32.43
C ASP A 33 -0.28 0.40 -33.41
N ILE A 34 0.59 1.42 -33.44
CA ILE A 34 0.40 2.60 -34.29
C ILE A 34 0.78 2.26 -35.73
N ASN A 35 1.82 1.44 -35.90
CA ASN A 35 2.30 0.87 -37.15
C ASN A 35 3.20 -0.35 -36.84
N ASP A 36 3.75 -0.97 -37.88
CA ASP A 36 4.61 -2.16 -37.75
C ASP A 36 5.92 -1.92 -36.96
N THR A 37 6.28 -0.66 -36.69
CA THR A 37 7.55 -0.29 -36.05
C THR A 37 7.37 0.55 -34.78
N THR A 38 6.15 0.80 -34.34
CA THR A 38 5.84 1.70 -33.22
C THR A 38 4.65 1.18 -32.44
N THR A 39 4.91 0.83 -31.18
CA THR A 39 3.87 0.40 -30.23
C THR A 39 3.85 1.35 -29.04
N ILE A 40 2.65 1.76 -28.62
CA ILE A 40 2.43 2.55 -27.42
C ILE A 40 1.76 1.67 -26.36
N ASN A 41 2.32 1.66 -25.16
CA ASN A 41 1.78 0.97 -24.00
C ASN A 41 1.42 1.99 -22.92
N TYR A 42 0.19 1.95 -22.44
CA TYR A 42 -0.24 2.72 -21.30
C TYR A 42 -0.66 1.78 -20.17
N ILE A 43 -0.03 1.95 -19.02
CA ILE A 43 -0.26 1.15 -17.83
C ILE A 43 -0.82 2.06 -16.75
N TYR A 44 -1.98 1.66 -16.22
CA TYR A 44 -2.59 2.29 -15.07
C TYR A 44 -2.62 1.32 -13.91
N GLY A 45 -2.20 1.78 -12.74
CA GLY A 45 -2.25 1.02 -11.50
C GLY A 45 -2.99 1.79 -10.42
N TYR A 46 -3.77 1.07 -9.63
CA TYR A 46 -4.35 1.58 -8.39
C TYR A 46 -4.18 0.53 -7.30
N VAL A 47 -3.73 0.97 -6.14
CA VAL A 47 -3.53 0.13 -4.96
C VAL A 47 -4.06 0.87 -3.74
N ASP A 48 -4.93 0.22 -3.00
CA ASP A 48 -5.39 0.58 -1.67
C ASP A 48 -4.95 -0.54 -0.73
N TYR A 49 -4.09 -0.19 0.21
CA TYR A 49 -3.47 -1.11 1.15
C TYR A 49 -3.64 -0.55 2.55
N ASN A 50 -4.23 -1.36 3.43
CA ASN A 50 -4.34 -1.05 4.85
C ASN A 50 -3.86 -2.23 5.68
N TYR A 51 -2.92 -1.94 6.57
CA TYR A 51 -2.35 -2.90 7.50
C TYR A 51 -2.37 -2.33 8.91
N ASP A 52 -3.08 -3.01 9.79
CA ASP A 52 -3.25 -2.62 11.18
C ASP A 52 -2.83 -3.78 12.09
N PHE A 53 -1.98 -3.48 13.06
CA PHE A 53 -1.53 -4.44 14.06
C PHE A 53 -1.57 -3.82 15.46
N ASN A 54 -2.16 -4.54 16.40
CA ASN A 54 -2.14 -4.19 17.82
C ASN A 54 -1.74 -5.42 18.62
N TYR A 55 -0.62 -5.34 19.33
CA TYR A 55 -0.09 -6.44 20.13
C TYR A 55 0.37 -5.98 21.49
N ASP A 56 0.06 -6.81 22.47
CA ASP A 56 0.48 -6.70 23.85
C ASP A 56 1.95 -7.12 24.01
N LEU A 57 2.80 -6.16 24.34
CA LEU A 57 4.24 -6.35 24.41
C LEU A 57 4.68 -7.17 25.63
N ASP A 58 3.89 -7.22 26.70
CA ASP A 58 4.28 -7.89 27.95
C ASP A 58 3.63 -9.27 28.14
N ASN A 59 2.68 -9.64 27.26
CA ASN A 59 2.03 -10.95 27.16
C ASN A 59 1.51 -11.46 28.52
N SER A 60 1.16 -10.53 29.41
CA SER A 60 0.72 -10.79 30.77
C SER A 60 -0.74 -10.35 30.91
N TYR A 61 -1.57 -11.16 31.56
CA TYR A 61 -2.97 -10.80 31.81
C TYR A 61 -3.06 -9.82 33.00
N SER A 62 -2.47 -8.64 32.85
CA SER A 62 -2.43 -7.58 33.85
C SER A 62 -3.44 -6.49 33.51
N GLU A 63 -4.39 -6.22 34.40
CA GLU A 63 -5.33 -5.11 34.26
C GLU A 63 -4.70 -3.74 34.59
N PHE A 64 -3.52 -3.72 35.23
CA PHE A 64 -2.91 -2.50 35.77
C PHE A 64 -1.93 -1.82 34.81
N SER A 65 -1.25 -2.59 33.97
CA SER A 65 -0.24 -2.10 33.02
C SER A 65 -0.39 -2.89 31.74
N GLN A 66 -0.84 -2.23 30.67
CA GLN A 66 -0.95 -2.83 29.35
C GLN A 66 -0.03 -2.05 28.40
N TYR A 67 1.17 -2.57 28.17
CA TYR A 67 2.10 -1.99 27.19
C TYR A 67 1.73 -2.47 25.79
N ARG A 68 1.26 -1.56 24.93
CA ARG A 68 0.80 -1.92 23.58
C ARG A 68 1.63 -1.28 22.49
N SER A 69 1.93 -2.07 21.47
CA SER A 69 2.45 -1.59 20.19
C SER A 69 1.29 -1.55 19.19
N THR A 70 1.01 -0.36 18.67
CA THR A 70 0.03 -0.15 17.61
C THR A 70 0.75 0.35 16.36
N VAL A 71 0.56 -0.35 15.26
CA VAL A 71 1.07 0.01 13.94
C VAL A 71 -0.11 0.14 13.01
N ARG A 72 -0.08 1.23 12.23
CA ARG A 72 -1.02 1.45 11.16
C ARG A 72 -0.29 1.95 9.94
N GLU A 73 -0.56 1.28 8.84
CA GLU A 73 -0.06 1.63 7.53
C GLU A 73 -1.23 1.65 6.55
N ASP A 74 -1.57 2.85 6.12
CA ASP A 74 -2.65 3.13 5.18
C ASP A 74 -2.03 3.79 3.94
N VAL A 75 -2.05 3.08 2.81
CA VAL A 75 -1.36 3.44 1.57
C VAL A 75 -2.37 3.44 0.43
N HIS A 76 -2.56 4.62 -0.16
CA HIS A 76 -3.34 4.82 -1.38
C HIS A 76 -2.40 5.26 -2.47
N MET A 77 -2.29 4.47 -3.53
CA MET A 77 -1.39 4.75 -4.65
C MET A 77 -2.13 4.64 -5.97
N MET A 78 -1.87 5.61 -6.85
CA MET A 78 -2.32 5.60 -8.24
C MET A 78 -1.14 5.89 -9.16
N THR A 79 -0.93 5.04 -10.16
CA THR A 79 0.18 5.15 -11.11
C THR A 79 -0.32 5.27 -12.54
N HIS A 80 0.39 6.09 -13.32
CA HIS A 80 0.19 6.29 -14.73
C HIS A 80 1.54 6.16 -15.44
N GLU A 81 1.66 5.22 -16.36
CA GLU A 81 2.87 5.00 -17.12
C GLU A 81 2.56 4.93 -18.60
N VAL A 82 3.30 5.69 -19.41
CA VAL A 82 3.24 5.63 -20.87
C VAL A 82 4.60 5.22 -21.37
N ASN A 83 4.66 4.13 -22.11
CA ASN A 83 5.84 3.68 -22.83
C ASN A 83 5.58 3.70 -24.33
N ILE A 84 6.60 4.05 -25.09
CA ILE A 84 6.63 4.04 -26.55
C ILE A 84 7.84 3.22 -26.96
N ASN A 85 7.57 2.18 -27.73
CA ASN A 85 8.54 1.26 -28.29
C ASN A 85 8.70 1.56 -29.77
N TRP A 86 9.93 1.79 -30.20
CA TRP A 86 10.29 2.09 -31.58
C TRP A 86 11.24 1.03 -32.11
N GLU A 87 10.91 0.47 -33.25
CA GLU A 87 11.79 -0.39 -34.04
C GLU A 87 12.31 0.43 -35.22
N ILE A 88 13.63 0.60 -35.30
CA ILE A 88 14.27 1.43 -36.32
C ILE A 88 15.15 0.52 -37.17
N ASP A 89 14.67 0.19 -38.36
CA ASP A 89 15.49 -0.45 -39.39
C ASP A 89 16.25 0.62 -40.18
N SER A 90 17.58 0.55 -40.14
CA SER A 90 18.46 1.52 -40.77
C SER A 90 19.61 0.83 -41.52
N PRO A 91 20.25 1.50 -42.49
CA PRO A 91 21.43 0.96 -43.17
C PRO A 91 22.61 0.62 -42.24
N LEU A 92 22.58 1.12 -41.00
CA LEU A 92 23.61 0.91 -39.98
C LEU A 92 23.27 -0.23 -39.01
N GLY A 93 22.07 -0.82 -39.11
CA GLY A 93 21.58 -1.88 -38.23
C GLY A 93 20.14 -1.68 -37.78
N TYR A 94 19.63 -2.68 -37.08
CA TYR A 94 18.32 -2.69 -36.43
C TYR A 94 18.45 -2.24 -34.98
N TRP A 95 17.60 -1.29 -34.56
CA TRP A 95 17.63 -0.69 -33.23
C TRP A 95 16.24 -0.71 -32.59
N GLU A 96 16.17 -1.11 -31.33
CA GLU A 96 14.94 -1.03 -30.54
C GLU A 96 15.14 0.03 -29.45
N VAL A 97 14.25 1.03 -29.44
CA VAL A 97 14.30 2.12 -28.47
C VAL A 97 12.98 2.13 -27.70
N THR A 98 13.08 2.03 -26.38
CA THR A 98 11.93 2.24 -25.49
C THR A 98 12.10 3.57 -24.78
N SER A 99 11.08 4.41 -24.87
CA SER A 99 11.00 5.70 -24.19
C SER A 99 9.71 5.77 -23.42
N GLY A 100 9.70 6.41 -22.24
CA GLY A 100 8.48 6.47 -21.46
C GLY A 100 8.48 7.58 -20.42
N ALA A 101 7.31 7.81 -19.85
CA ALA A 101 7.07 8.71 -18.73
C ALA A 101 6.25 7.99 -17.67
N PHE A 102 6.63 8.21 -16.42
CA PHE A 102 5.99 7.62 -15.26
C PHE A 102 5.52 8.73 -14.32
N TYR A 103 4.29 8.61 -13.85
CA TYR A 103 3.69 9.47 -12.84
C TYR A 103 3.05 8.62 -11.75
N MET A 104 3.25 9.05 -10.51
CA MET A 104 2.72 8.38 -9.33
C MET A 104 2.18 9.42 -8.37
N ASP A 105 0.95 9.19 -7.92
CA ASP A 105 0.34 9.85 -6.78
C ASP A 105 0.24 8.83 -5.66
N GLU A 106 0.87 9.12 -4.52
CA GLU A 106 0.88 8.25 -3.35
C GLU A 106 0.53 9.07 -2.11
N ASN A 107 -0.45 8.59 -1.36
CA ASN A 107 -0.73 9.05 -0.01
C ASN A 107 -0.46 7.90 0.96
N ARG A 108 0.53 8.10 1.83
CA ARG A 108 0.90 7.13 2.85
C ARG A 108 0.74 7.75 4.23
N ASN A 109 -0.21 7.20 4.99
CA ASN A 109 -0.37 7.51 6.40
C ASN A 109 0.17 6.36 7.24
N GLN A 110 1.29 6.62 7.90
CA GLN A 110 1.93 5.66 8.79
C GLN A 110 1.92 6.22 10.21
N THR A 111 1.33 5.46 11.12
CA THR A 111 1.33 5.78 12.54
C THR A 111 1.96 4.63 13.31
N TYR A 112 2.98 4.97 14.09
CA TYR A 112 3.62 4.08 15.05
C TYR A 112 3.41 4.67 16.44
N GLY A 113 2.71 3.93 17.30
CA GLY A 113 2.36 4.40 18.63
C GLY A 113 2.64 3.34 19.69
N PHE A 114 3.38 3.74 20.72
CA PHE A 114 3.42 3.01 21.99
C PHE A 114 2.41 3.65 22.94
N THR A 115 1.42 2.89 23.36
CA THR A 115 0.39 3.37 24.29
C THR A 115 0.52 2.63 25.61
N ILE A 116 0.57 3.41 26.70
CA ILE A 116 0.50 2.92 28.08
C ILE A 116 -0.86 3.33 28.62
N LEU A 117 -1.73 2.36 28.91
CA LEU A 117 -2.99 2.61 29.60
C LEU A 117 -2.75 2.53 31.12
N TYR A 118 -2.90 3.66 31.84
CA TYR A 118 -2.98 3.67 33.31
C TYR A 118 -4.44 3.84 33.74
N LEU A 119 -4.93 2.97 34.64
CA LEU A 119 -6.14 3.23 35.40
C LEU A 119 -5.82 4.25 36.51
N LEU A 120 -6.34 5.47 36.39
CA LEU A 120 -6.41 6.42 37.51
C LEU A 120 -7.63 6.05 38.36
N PHE A 121 -7.38 5.70 39.63
CA PHE A 121 -8.40 5.44 40.66
C PHE A 121 -9.15 6.71 41.06
#